data_AF-A0A5B0QZV6-F1
#
_entry.id   AF-A0A5B0QZV6-F1
#
_cell.length_a   1.000
_cell.length_b   1.000
_cell.length_c   1.000
_cell.angle_alpha   90.00
_cell.angle_beta   90.00
_cell.angle_gamma   90.00
#
_symmetry.space_group_name_H-M   'P 1'
#
loop_
_entity.id
_entity.type
_entity.pdbx_description
1 polymer ?
#
loop_
_entity_poly.entity_id
_entity_poly.type
_entity_poly.pdbx_seq_one_letter_code
_entity_poly.pdbx_strand_id
1 'polypeptide(L)'
;MHLITQAPVPHRQITSIQCLVQLAKNSPRLRRALEIGATGGWDGCETGDSPVRRCETTTPNSKQPIFRDQPKLKQFHPRLRLGNNQHSVCPDSSRMSIPYKQELPPVGGYEPVKFKRNLPIRGPSGSLIIGGVFVTCLYGFYRYGQGNVEKRELKRENMWSRIHLVPILTAENDRDLFRRERARIDREREIMKDDPTWVVGQSVYNTKKYVPTTIVPL
;
A
#
# COMPACT_ATOMS: atom_id res chain seq x y z
N MET A 1 -47.34 -32.54 -17.40
CA MET A 1 -46.60 -31.82 -16.34
C MET A 1 -45.31 -32.58 -16.09
N HIS A 2 -44.28 -32.30 -16.88
CA HIS A 2 -42.99 -32.96 -16.76
C HIS A 2 -42.13 -32.24 -15.72
N LEU A 3 -41.67 -33.03 -14.76
CA LEU A 3 -40.66 -32.71 -13.76
C LEU A 3 -39.45 -32.06 -14.44
N ILE A 4 -39.22 -30.77 -14.18
CA ILE A 4 -37.93 -30.14 -14.48
C ILE A 4 -36.99 -30.54 -13.35
N THR A 5 -36.08 -31.41 -13.73
CA THR A 5 -34.96 -31.95 -12.97
C THR A 5 -34.24 -30.86 -12.17
N GLN A 6 -34.17 -31.04 -10.86
CA GLN A 6 -33.19 -30.37 -10.02
C GLN A 6 -31.80 -30.77 -10.52
N ALA A 7 -31.04 -29.81 -11.06
CA ALA A 7 -29.62 -30.04 -11.31
C ALA A 7 -28.91 -30.22 -9.95
N PRO A 8 -28.14 -31.30 -9.75
CA PRO A 8 -27.40 -31.48 -8.51
C PRO A 8 -26.32 -30.39 -8.39
N VAL A 9 -26.36 -29.63 -7.31
CA VAL A 9 -25.29 -28.72 -6.91
C VAL A 9 -24.05 -29.57 -6.58
N PRO A 10 -22.90 -29.40 -7.27
CA PRO A 10 -21.73 -30.20 -6.97
C PRO A 10 -21.16 -29.82 -5.60
N HIS A 11 -21.39 -30.70 -4.63
CA HIS A 11 -20.76 -30.72 -3.32
C HIS A 11 -19.34 -31.30 -3.46
N ARG A 12 -18.34 -30.56 -2.96
CA ARG A 12 -16.94 -30.95 -2.71
C ARG A 12 -16.14 -31.50 -3.91
N GLN A 13 -15.22 -30.69 -4.43
CA GLN A 13 -13.80 -31.06 -4.49
C GLN A 13 -12.92 -29.80 -4.39
N ILE A 14 -12.36 -29.60 -3.20
CA ILE A 14 -11.25 -28.68 -2.95
C ILE A 14 -10.00 -29.41 -3.46
N THR A 15 -9.68 -29.31 -4.76
CA THR A 15 -8.42 -29.84 -5.32
C THR A 15 -7.77 -28.89 -6.33
N SER A 16 -8.00 -27.58 -6.19
CA SER A 16 -7.30 -26.57 -7.00
C SER A 16 -5.83 -26.39 -6.58
N ILE A 17 -5.51 -26.50 -5.28
CA ILE A 17 -4.13 -26.27 -4.79
C ILE A 17 -3.22 -27.45 -5.12
N GLN A 18 -3.69 -28.70 -4.98
CA GLN A 18 -2.92 -29.88 -5.36
C GLN A 18 -2.63 -29.92 -6.87
N CYS A 19 -3.57 -29.45 -7.71
CA CYS A 19 -3.40 -29.42 -9.17
C CYS A 19 -2.41 -28.32 -9.61
N LEU A 20 -2.41 -27.15 -8.96
CA LEU A 20 -1.43 -26.08 -9.22
C LEU A 20 -0.01 -26.45 -8.80
N VAL A 21 0.17 -27.14 -7.67
CA VAL A 21 1.49 -27.64 -7.23
C VAL A 21 2.03 -28.72 -8.19
N GLN A 22 1.15 -29.54 -8.78
CA GLN A 22 1.55 -30.58 -9.72
C GLN A 22 1.86 -30.04 -11.13
N LEU A 23 1.17 -28.98 -11.58
CA LEU A 23 1.48 -28.27 -12.83
C LEU A 23 2.79 -27.47 -12.75
N ALA A 24 3.15 -26.93 -11.58
CA ALA A 24 4.40 -26.21 -11.38
C ALA A 24 5.65 -27.11 -11.50
N LYS A 25 5.56 -28.39 -11.10
CA LYS A 25 6.68 -29.34 -11.13
C LYS A 25 7.03 -29.88 -12.52
N ASN A 26 6.12 -29.77 -13.51
CA ASN A 26 6.26 -30.47 -14.80
C ASN A 26 6.34 -29.54 -16.02
N SER A 27 6.58 -28.23 -15.84
CA SER A 27 6.71 -27.30 -16.96
C SER A 27 8.20 -27.10 -17.36
N PRO A 28 8.58 -27.37 -18.63
CA PRO A 28 9.97 -27.21 -19.10
C PRO A 28 10.42 -25.75 -19.18
N ARG A 29 9.49 -24.78 -19.09
CA ARG A 29 9.78 -23.33 -19.11
C ARG A 29 10.36 -22.81 -17.80
N LEU A 30 10.05 -23.42 -16.65
CA LEU A 30 10.57 -23.00 -15.35
C LEU A 30 11.97 -23.55 -15.03
N ARG A 31 12.41 -24.65 -15.68
CA ARG A 31 13.79 -25.16 -15.53
C ARG A 31 14.85 -24.23 -16.15
N ARG A 32 14.57 -23.61 -17.30
CA ARG A 32 15.50 -22.65 -17.92
C ARG A 32 15.61 -21.32 -17.17
N ALA A 33 14.54 -20.89 -16.51
CA ALA A 33 14.55 -19.67 -15.71
C ALA A 33 15.44 -19.79 -14.45
N LEU A 34 15.63 -21.00 -13.92
CA LEU A 34 16.48 -21.22 -12.75
C LEU A 34 17.99 -21.27 -13.09
N GLU A 35 18.36 -21.66 -14.32
CA GLU A 35 19.77 -21.67 -14.76
C GLU A 35 20.28 -20.28 -15.15
N ILE A 36 19.40 -19.39 -15.65
CA ILE A 36 19.80 -18.02 -16.05
C ILE A 36 20.06 -17.11 -14.84
N GLY A 37 19.52 -17.45 -13.66
CA GLY A 37 19.73 -16.68 -12.41
C GLY A 37 21.08 -16.90 -11.73
N ALA A 38 21.91 -17.85 -12.19
CA ALA A 38 23.13 -18.24 -11.48
C ALA A 38 24.43 -17.60 -12.02
N THR A 39 24.39 -16.86 -13.15
CA THR A 39 25.62 -16.29 -13.76
C THR A 39 25.47 -14.83 -14.22
N GLY A 40 24.52 -14.08 -13.67
CA GLY A 40 24.34 -12.65 -13.96
C GLY A 40 25.17 -11.77 -13.05
N GLY A 41 26.48 -11.69 -13.29
CA GLY A 41 27.34 -10.65 -12.73
C GLY A 41 26.94 -9.28 -13.28
N TRP A 42 26.71 -8.32 -12.38
CA TRP A 42 26.44 -6.94 -12.74
C TRP A 42 27.75 -6.16 -12.72
N ASP A 43 28.45 -6.16 -13.85
CA ASP A 43 29.51 -5.18 -14.13
C ASP A 43 28.84 -3.89 -14.60
N GLY A 44 28.83 -2.88 -13.72
CA GLY A 44 28.35 -1.53 -14.00
C GLY A 44 29.50 -0.63 -14.45
N CYS A 45 29.44 -0.23 -15.73
CA CYS A 45 30.35 0.68 -16.42
C CYS A 45 30.25 2.12 -15.87
N GLU A 46 31.39 2.81 -15.80
CA GLU A 46 31.53 4.19 -15.38
C GLU A 46 30.83 5.16 -16.36
N THR A 47 30.20 6.20 -15.84
CA THR A 47 30.03 7.47 -16.54
C THR A 47 30.11 8.58 -15.51
N GLY A 48 31.20 9.33 -15.56
CA GLY A 48 31.39 10.50 -14.73
C GLY A 48 30.55 11.66 -15.25
N ASP A 49 29.90 12.36 -14.32
CA ASP A 49 29.56 13.77 -14.49
C ASP A 49 29.66 14.48 -13.13
N SER A 50 30.16 15.71 -13.23
CA SER A 50 30.78 16.55 -12.19
C SER A 50 29.80 17.15 -11.13
N PRO A 51 30.32 17.85 -10.09
CA PRO A 51 29.78 17.77 -8.73
C PRO A 51 28.74 18.85 -8.39
N VAL A 52 27.67 18.43 -7.71
CA VAL A 52 26.87 19.32 -6.86
C VAL A 52 26.97 18.81 -5.44
N ARG A 53 27.55 19.65 -4.56
CA ARG A 53 27.71 19.34 -3.14
C ARG A 53 26.36 18.99 -2.51
N ARG A 54 26.26 17.79 -1.96
CA ARG A 54 25.29 17.46 -0.93
C ARG A 54 26.04 16.95 0.29
N CYS A 55 26.03 17.75 1.36
CA CYS A 55 26.48 17.30 2.66
C CYS A 55 25.45 16.30 3.19
N GLU A 56 25.75 15.01 3.07
CA GLU A 56 25.09 13.96 3.84
C GLU A 56 25.99 13.55 5.01
N THR A 57 25.38 13.56 6.19
CA THR A 57 25.97 13.05 7.43
C THR A 57 25.76 11.55 7.47
N THR A 58 26.77 10.80 7.04
CA THR A 58 26.86 9.36 7.27
C THR A 58 27.84 9.11 8.41
N THR A 59 27.34 8.57 9.51
CA THR A 59 28.14 7.99 10.59
C THR A 59 29.03 6.86 10.08
N PRO A 60 30.26 6.70 10.62
CA PRO A 60 30.85 5.38 10.75
C PRO A 60 31.16 5.02 12.21
N ASN A 61 30.70 3.82 12.54
CA ASN A 61 31.25 2.89 13.50
C ASN A 61 32.79 2.94 13.59
N SER A 62 33.34 3.15 14.79
CA SER A 62 34.34 2.24 15.38
C SER A 62 34.90 2.82 16.68
N LYS A 63 34.99 1.92 17.65
CA LYS A 63 36.08 1.78 18.65
C LYS A 63 36.66 3.07 19.24
N GLN A 64 36.43 3.19 20.54
CA GLN A 64 37.03 4.12 21.51
C GLN A 64 38.41 4.66 21.13
N PRO A 65 38.70 5.91 21.51
CA PRO A 65 39.99 6.26 22.06
C PRO A 65 39.86 6.68 23.53
N ILE A 66 40.63 5.94 24.32
CA ILE A 66 41.26 6.30 25.58
C ILE A 66 41.55 7.80 25.66
N PHE A 67 40.87 8.54 26.54
CA PHE A 67 41.37 9.83 27.04
C PHE A 67 42.08 9.57 28.37
N ARG A 68 43.38 9.36 28.24
CA ARG A 68 44.35 9.29 29.32
C ARG A 68 44.46 10.65 30.02
N ASP A 69 44.68 10.53 31.33
CA ASP A 69 45.36 11.50 32.21
C ASP A 69 44.58 12.75 32.66
N GLN A 70 43.85 12.60 33.76
CA GLN A 70 43.73 13.65 34.77
C GLN A 70 45.14 13.91 35.36
N PRO A 71 45.70 15.14 35.35
CA PRO A 71 46.90 15.41 36.10
C PRO A 71 46.60 15.30 37.60
N LYS A 72 47.28 14.37 38.27
CA LYS A 72 47.32 14.28 39.74
C LYS A 72 47.87 15.60 40.30
N LEU A 73 47.01 16.48 40.81
CA LEU A 73 47.41 17.49 41.78
C LEU A 73 47.50 16.81 43.16
N LYS A 74 48.64 16.12 43.39
CA LYS A 74 49.16 15.91 44.74
C LYS A 74 50.16 17.04 44.99
N GLN A 75 49.91 17.86 46.01
CA GLN A 75 51.01 18.48 46.76
C GLN A 75 50.51 18.91 48.15
N PHE A 76 50.54 17.94 49.07
CA PHE A 76 50.83 18.22 50.46
C PHE A 76 52.31 17.93 50.68
N HIS A 77 53.08 18.95 51.04
CA HIS A 77 54.33 18.80 51.78
C HIS A 77 54.41 19.94 52.81
N PRO A 78 54.52 19.64 54.11
CA PRO A 78 54.92 20.63 55.10
C PRO A 78 56.45 20.74 55.10
N ARG A 79 56.98 21.94 54.87
CA ARG A 79 58.40 22.26 55.14
C ARG A 79 58.47 23.27 56.28
N LEU A 80 58.77 22.78 57.47
CA LEU A 80 59.31 23.58 58.57
C LEU A 80 60.78 23.92 58.23
N ARG A 81 61.12 25.20 58.15
CA ARG A 81 62.16 25.80 59.00
C ARG A 81 62.35 27.29 58.69
N LEU A 82 62.41 28.02 59.80
CA LEU A 82 62.88 29.38 59.99
C LEU A 82 64.14 29.71 59.20
N GLY A 83 64.11 30.85 58.52
CA GLY A 83 65.25 31.51 57.93
C GLY A 83 64.94 33.01 57.87
N ASN A 84 65.49 33.75 58.82
CA ASN A 84 65.52 35.21 58.84
C ASN A 84 66.04 35.74 57.50
N ASN A 85 65.33 36.67 56.88
CA ASN A 85 65.94 37.68 56.01
C ASN A 85 65.14 38.97 56.09
N GLN A 86 65.82 39.95 56.67
CA GLN A 86 65.37 41.32 56.89
C GLN A 86 65.13 41.98 55.53
N HIS A 87 63.89 42.34 55.24
CA HIS A 87 63.59 43.42 54.33
C HIS A 87 62.81 44.48 55.10
N SER A 88 63.49 45.61 55.25
CA SER A 88 63.12 46.83 55.95
C SER A 88 61.72 47.32 55.58
N VAL A 89 60.95 47.64 56.61
CA VAL A 89 59.64 48.28 56.58
C VAL A 89 59.75 49.68 55.97
N CYS A 90 58.94 49.97 54.95
CA CYS A 90 58.39 51.30 54.72
C CYS A 90 56.90 51.24 55.07
N PRO A 91 56.34 52.15 55.87
CA PRO A 91 54.91 52.18 56.13
C PRO A 91 54.22 52.78 54.90
N ASP A 92 53.61 51.94 54.04
CA ASP A 92 52.64 52.48 53.09
C ASP A 92 51.34 52.76 53.84
N SER A 93 50.98 54.03 53.75
CA SER A 93 49.76 54.68 54.17
C SER A 93 48.51 53.81 54.03
N SER A 94 47.65 53.97 55.03
CA SER A 94 46.31 53.41 55.13
C SER A 94 45.44 53.70 53.89
N ARG A 95 45.53 52.84 52.87
CA ARG A 95 44.50 52.73 51.83
C ARG A 95 43.46 51.72 52.32
N MET A 96 42.39 52.21 52.95
CA MET A 96 41.21 51.39 53.24
C MET A 96 40.65 50.86 51.92
N SER A 97 40.81 49.56 51.65
CA SER A 97 40.23 48.92 50.48
C SER A 97 38.71 48.88 50.64
N ILE A 98 37.99 49.53 49.72
CA ILE A 98 36.53 49.51 49.69
C ILE A 98 36.11 48.05 49.39
N PRO A 99 35.35 47.37 50.28
CA PRO A 99 34.95 45.99 50.04
C PRO A 99 33.90 45.95 48.92
N TYR A 100 34.30 45.45 47.74
CA TYR A 100 33.37 45.17 46.66
C TYR A 100 32.69 43.83 46.93
N LYS A 101 31.36 43.81 46.96
CA LYS A 101 30.60 42.56 47.05
C LYS A 101 30.44 42.01 45.63
N GLN A 102 31.37 41.16 45.23
CA GLN A 102 31.28 40.45 43.96
C GLN A 102 30.19 39.39 44.06
N GLU A 103 29.30 39.32 43.08
CA GLU A 103 28.33 38.22 42.97
C GLU A 103 29.09 36.95 42.60
N LEU A 104 29.23 36.07 43.57
CA LEU A 104 29.93 34.80 43.47
C LEU A 104 28.90 33.68 43.31
N PRO A 105 29.22 32.57 42.61
CA PRO A 105 28.37 31.40 42.66
C PRO A 105 28.22 30.93 44.11
N PRO A 106 27.07 30.31 44.47
CA PRO A 106 26.92 29.73 45.79
C PRO A 106 28.07 28.75 46.05
N VAL A 107 28.52 28.66 47.31
CA VAL A 107 29.70 27.86 47.70
C VAL A 107 29.58 26.37 47.33
N GLY A 108 28.38 25.87 47.03
CA GLY A 108 28.10 24.51 46.54
C GLY A 108 27.83 24.37 45.03
N GLY A 109 27.94 25.45 44.25
CA GLY A 109 27.63 25.45 42.82
C GLY A 109 26.13 25.37 42.48
N TYR A 110 25.82 25.39 41.18
CA TYR A 110 24.44 25.22 40.69
C TYR A 110 24.13 23.74 40.42
N GLU A 111 22.85 23.39 40.45
CA GLU A 111 22.41 22.06 40.04
C GLU A 111 22.83 21.78 38.58
N PRO A 112 23.32 20.57 38.27
CA PRO A 112 23.71 20.22 36.92
C PRO A 112 22.52 20.27 35.96
N VAL A 113 22.54 21.23 35.03
CA VAL A 113 21.55 21.35 33.97
C VAL A 113 21.66 20.16 33.01
N LYS A 114 20.54 19.49 32.76
CA LYS A 114 20.48 18.36 31.81
C LYS A 114 20.61 18.86 30.38
N PHE A 115 21.83 18.89 29.86
CA PHE A 115 22.13 19.28 28.48
C PHE A 115 21.92 18.15 27.46
N LYS A 116 21.73 16.91 27.92
CA LYS A 116 21.55 15.74 27.06
C LYS A 116 20.09 15.61 26.60
N ARG A 117 19.93 15.19 25.34
CA ARG A 117 18.63 14.92 24.74
C ARG A 117 17.96 13.70 25.40
N ASN A 118 16.90 13.92 26.19
CA ASN A 118 16.14 12.86 26.88
C ASN A 118 14.84 12.51 26.13
N LEU A 119 14.97 11.77 25.01
CA LEU A 119 13.80 11.24 24.30
C LEU A 119 13.62 9.76 24.64
N PRO A 120 12.60 9.39 25.44
CA PRO A 120 12.27 8.00 25.63
C PRO A 120 11.73 7.42 24.32
N ILE A 121 12.21 6.24 23.93
CA ILE A 121 11.65 5.50 22.80
C ILE A 121 10.26 5.02 23.23
N ARG A 122 9.22 5.65 22.67
CA ARG A 122 7.82 5.32 22.95
C ARG A 122 7.19 4.70 21.71
N GLY A 123 6.39 3.65 21.92
CA GLY A 123 5.63 2.98 20.88
C GLY A 123 5.79 1.46 20.93
N PRO A 124 4.83 0.70 20.38
CA PRO A 124 4.97 -0.74 20.21
C PRO A 124 6.09 -1.05 19.21
N SER A 125 6.69 -2.24 19.33
CA SER A 125 7.71 -2.69 18.38
C SER A 125 7.13 -2.81 16.96
N GLY A 126 7.97 -2.62 15.93
CA GLY A 126 7.53 -2.71 14.53
C GLY A 126 6.89 -4.06 14.19
N SER A 127 7.41 -5.15 14.75
CA SER A 127 6.84 -6.49 14.60
C SER A 127 5.41 -6.59 15.15
N LEU A 128 5.11 -5.89 16.25
CA LEU A 128 3.77 -5.89 16.86
C LEU A 128 2.78 -5.13 15.97
N ILE A 129 3.20 -3.99 15.40
CA ILE A 129 2.38 -3.22 14.45
C ILE A 129 2.05 -4.08 13.22
N ILE A 130 3.08 -4.72 12.64
CA ILE A 130 2.90 -5.59 11.47
C ILE A 130 1.97 -6.76 11.82
N GLY A 131 2.18 -7.42 12.97
CA GLY A 131 1.31 -8.48 13.44
C GLY A 131 -0.16 -8.04 13.59
N GLY A 132 -0.38 -6.86 14.18
CA GLY A 132 -1.73 -6.30 14.35
C GLY A 132 -2.44 -6.00 13.03
N VAL A 133 -1.72 -5.46 12.05
CA VAL A 133 -2.25 -5.22 10.70
C VAL A 133 -2.60 -6.54 10.02
N PHE A 134 -1.71 -7.54 10.07
CA PHE A 134 -1.97 -8.85 9.48
C PHE A 134 -3.21 -9.52 10.07
N VAL A 135 -3.35 -9.53 11.39
CA VAL A 135 -4.53 -10.11 12.07
C VAL A 135 -5.81 -9.38 11.64
N THR A 136 -5.79 -8.05 11.60
CA THR A 136 -6.94 -7.24 11.20
C THR A 136 -7.34 -7.50 9.75
N CYS A 137 -6.36 -7.57 8.84
CA CYS A 137 -6.61 -7.87 7.43
C CYS A 137 -7.17 -9.29 7.24
N LEU A 138 -6.59 -10.30 7.89
CA LEU A 138 -7.06 -11.68 7.81
C LEU A 138 -8.51 -11.80 8.29
N TYR A 139 -8.84 -11.14 9.40
CA TYR A 139 -10.21 -11.10 9.90
C TYR A 139 -11.16 -10.36 8.94
N GLY A 140 -10.71 -9.25 8.35
CA GLY A 140 -11.44 -8.52 7.32
C GLY A 140 -11.76 -9.39 6.10
N PHE A 141 -10.78 -10.14 5.59
CA PHE A 141 -10.98 -11.07 4.47
C PHE A 141 -11.92 -12.22 4.81
N TYR A 142 -11.88 -12.73 6.04
CA TYR A 142 -12.83 -13.74 6.50
C TYR A 142 -14.27 -13.21 6.46
N ARG A 143 -14.54 -12.04 7.05
CA ARG A 143 -15.88 -11.42 7.04
C ARG A 143 -16.34 -11.05 5.63
N TYR A 144 -15.43 -10.55 4.79
CA TYR A 144 -15.71 -10.26 3.38
C TYR A 144 -16.08 -11.52 2.58
N GLY A 145 -15.39 -12.64 2.84
CA GLY A 145 -15.70 -13.93 2.25
C GLY A 145 -17.14 -14.38 2.52
N GLN A 146 -17.60 -14.25 3.77
CA GLN A 146 -18.97 -14.58 4.15
C GLN A 146 -19.99 -13.71 3.40
N GLY A 147 -19.77 -12.39 3.36
CA GLY A 147 -20.66 -11.47 2.62
C GLY A 147 -20.71 -11.75 1.12
N ASN A 148 -19.64 -12.26 0.51
CA ASN A 148 -19.65 -12.65 -0.89
C ASN A 148 -20.48 -13.92 -1.16
N VAL A 149 -20.56 -14.84 -0.20
CA VAL A 149 -21.45 -16.00 -0.30
C VAL A 149 -22.90 -15.53 -0.28
N GLU A 150 -23.27 -14.70 0.70
CA GLU A 150 -24.62 -14.11 0.81
C GLU A 150 -25.02 -13.35 -0.48
N LYS A 151 -24.12 -12.51 -1.01
CA LYS A 151 -24.38 -11.78 -2.27
C LYS A 151 -24.59 -12.71 -3.46
N ARG A 152 -23.96 -13.89 -3.50
CA ARG A 152 -24.17 -14.87 -4.58
C ARG A 152 -25.54 -15.52 -4.46
N GLU A 153 -25.98 -15.80 -3.24
CA GLU A 153 -27.33 -16.33 -2.99
C GLU A 153 -28.40 -15.31 -3.42
N LEU A 154 -28.27 -14.04 -3.00
CA LEU A 154 -29.18 -12.97 -3.43
C LEU A 154 -29.20 -12.77 -4.96
N LYS A 155 -28.03 -12.84 -5.61
CA LYS A 155 -27.95 -12.76 -7.08
C LYS A 155 -28.60 -13.98 -7.74
N ARG A 156 -28.47 -15.16 -7.14
CA ARG A 156 -29.13 -16.38 -7.61
C ARG A 156 -30.64 -16.18 -7.54
N GLU A 157 -31.19 -15.77 -6.40
CA GLU A 157 -32.61 -15.48 -6.23
C GLU A 157 -33.15 -14.47 -7.26
N ASN A 158 -32.45 -13.35 -7.46
CA ASN A 158 -32.83 -12.35 -8.47
C ASN A 158 -32.73 -12.88 -9.91
N MET A 159 -31.75 -13.74 -10.20
CA MET A 159 -31.66 -14.38 -11.52
C MET A 159 -32.81 -15.35 -11.73
N TRP A 160 -33.20 -16.13 -10.71
CA TRP A 160 -34.36 -17.00 -10.79
C TRP A 160 -35.65 -16.21 -10.97
N SER A 161 -35.86 -15.10 -10.26
CA SER A 161 -37.07 -14.28 -10.48
C SER A 161 -37.15 -13.78 -11.92
N ARG A 162 -36.02 -13.36 -12.51
CA ARG A 162 -35.95 -12.95 -13.91
C ARG A 162 -36.26 -14.09 -14.87
N ILE A 163 -35.67 -15.27 -14.69
CA ILE A 163 -35.90 -16.42 -15.60
C ILE A 163 -37.38 -16.78 -15.69
N HIS A 164 -38.14 -16.66 -14.59
CA HIS A 164 -39.58 -16.92 -14.60
C HIS A 164 -40.39 -15.81 -15.27
N LEU A 165 -39.92 -14.56 -15.24
CA LEU A 165 -40.58 -13.41 -15.87
C LEU A 165 -40.22 -13.22 -17.34
N VAL A 166 -39.04 -13.67 -17.78
CA VAL A 166 -38.57 -13.50 -19.16
C VAL A 166 -39.56 -14.06 -20.19
N PRO A 167 -40.14 -15.26 -20.04
CA PRO A 167 -41.05 -15.82 -21.05
C PRO A 167 -42.27 -14.94 -21.32
N ILE A 168 -42.89 -14.36 -20.28
CA ILE A 168 -44.08 -13.50 -20.46
C ILE A 168 -43.70 -12.17 -21.11
N LEU A 169 -42.59 -11.55 -20.67
CA LEU A 169 -42.10 -10.29 -21.26
C LEU A 169 -41.65 -10.47 -22.71
N THR A 170 -40.99 -11.59 -23.03
CA THR A 170 -40.60 -11.92 -24.40
C THR A 170 -41.82 -12.17 -25.29
N ALA A 171 -42.87 -12.83 -24.78
CA ALA A 171 -44.10 -13.05 -25.52
C ALA A 171 -44.88 -11.75 -25.79
N GLU A 172 -44.94 -10.84 -24.82
CA GLU A 172 -45.53 -9.50 -25.00
C GLU A 172 -44.75 -8.69 -26.03
N ASN A 173 -43.42 -8.67 -25.91
CA ASN A 173 -42.56 -7.99 -26.88
C ASN A 173 -42.71 -8.58 -28.29
N ASP A 174 -42.79 -9.90 -28.46
CA ASP A 174 -43.00 -10.55 -29.77
C ASP A 174 -44.34 -10.13 -30.42
N ARG A 175 -45.42 -10.03 -29.62
CA ARG A 175 -46.71 -9.50 -30.10
C ARG A 175 -46.61 -8.04 -30.56
N ASP A 176 -45.90 -7.20 -29.81
CA ASP A 176 -45.73 -5.79 -30.14
C ASP A 176 -44.85 -5.60 -31.38
N LEU A 177 -43.78 -6.39 -31.52
CA LEU A 177 -42.94 -6.42 -32.70
C LEU A 177 -43.77 -6.79 -33.94
N PHE A 178 -44.55 -7.87 -33.87
CA PHE A 178 -45.41 -8.28 -34.98
C PHE A 178 -46.38 -7.18 -35.43
N ARG A 179 -47.01 -6.48 -34.47
CA ARG A 179 -47.94 -5.37 -34.77
C ARG A 179 -47.25 -4.22 -35.51
N ARG A 180 -46.04 -3.85 -35.07
CA ARG A 180 -45.24 -2.78 -35.69
C ARG A 180 -44.74 -3.17 -37.08
N GLU A 181 -44.28 -4.39 -37.22
CA GLU A 181 -43.84 -4.96 -38.51
C GLU A 181 -44.98 -4.95 -39.52
N ARG A 182 -46.18 -5.36 -39.10
CA ARG A 182 -47.34 -5.34 -39.97
C ARG A 182 -47.72 -3.92 -40.40
N ALA A 183 -47.76 -2.99 -39.45
CA ALA A 183 -48.02 -1.58 -39.74
C ALA A 183 -46.95 -0.93 -40.63
N ARG A 184 -45.69 -1.40 -40.56
CA ARG A 184 -44.62 -0.95 -41.47
C ARG A 184 -44.86 -1.47 -42.89
N ILE A 185 -45.13 -2.76 -43.04
CA ILE A 185 -45.37 -3.41 -44.34
C ILE A 185 -46.61 -2.81 -45.03
N ASP A 186 -47.68 -2.53 -44.27
CA ASP A 186 -48.90 -1.95 -44.84
C ASP A 186 -48.65 -0.50 -45.30
N ARG A 187 -47.90 0.31 -44.53
CA ARG A 187 -47.44 1.65 -44.98
C ARG A 187 -46.51 1.58 -46.20
N GLU A 188 -45.57 0.64 -46.21
CA GLU A 188 -44.67 0.43 -47.35
C GLU A 188 -45.47 0.12 -48.62
N ARG A 189 -46.50 -0.73 -48.53
CA ARG A 189 -47.39 -1.03 -49.66
C ARG A 189 -48.09 0.21 -50.21
N GLU A 190 -48.57 1.07 -49.32
CA GLU A 190 -49.28 2.30 -49.71
C GLU A 190 -48.36 3.31 -50.40
N ILE A 191 -47.12 3.44 -49.91
CA ILE A 191 -46.14 4.41 -50.42
C ILE A 191 -45.49 3.91 -51.71
N MET A 192 -45.19 2.62 -51.84
CA MET A 192 -44.46 2.03 -52.98
C MET A 192 -45.36 1.45 -54.07
N LYS A 193 -46.65 1.79 -54.09
CA LYS A 193 -47.62 1.28 -55.07
C LYS A 193 -47.31 1.62 -56.53
N ASP A 194 -46.55 2.71 -56.76
CA ASP A 194 -46.33 3.27 -58.09
C ASP A 194 -45.09 2.67 -58.81
N ASP A 195 -44.23 1.90 -58.10
CA ASP A 195 -43.04 1.28 -58.68
C ASP A 195 -43.26 -0.24 -58.94
N PRO A 196 -43.26 -0.69 -60.21
CA PRO A 196 -43.47 -2.10 -60.55
C PRO A 196 -42.29 -3.02 -60.20
N THR A 197 -41.11 -2.47 -59.88
CA THR A 197 -39.90 -3.26 -59.55
C THR A 197 -39.86 -3.61 -58.06
N TRP A 198 -40.60 -2.87 -57.23
CA TRP A 198 -40.54 -3.00 -55.78
C TRP A 198 -41.40 -4.14 -55.26
N VAL A 199 -40.79 -5.05 -54.50
CA VAL A 199 -41.50 -6.14 -53.82
C VAL A 199 -41.65 -5.78 -52.35
N VAL A 200 -42.89 -5.51 -51.94
CA VAL A 200 -43.23 -5.12 -50.56
C VAL A 200 -42.81 -6.20 -49.55
N GLY A 201 -42.11 -5.79 -48.50
CA GLY A 201 -41.71 -6.69 -47.41
C GLY A 201 -40.62 -7.68 -47.79
N GLN A 202 -39.92 -7.47 -48.91
CA GLN A 202 -38.75 -8.26 -49.27
C GLN A 202 -37.61 -8.01 -48.27
N SER A 203 -37.01 -9.09 -47.76
CA SER A 203 -35.83 -8.99 -46.91
C SER A 203 -34.64 -8.45 -47.70
N VAL A 204 -33.93 -7.47 -47.13
CA VAL A 204 -32.65 -6.96 -47.65
C VAL A 204 -31.58 -8.05 -47.64
N TYR A 205 -31.68 -8.98 -46.69
CA TYR A 205 -30.75 -10.09 -46.56
C TYR A 205 -31.22 -11.30 -47.34
N ASN A 206 -30.29 -11.94 -48.06
CA ASN A 206 -30.54 -13.17 -48.82
C ASN A 206 -30.73 -14.42 -47.94
N THR A 207 -30.71 -14.28 -46.61
CA THR A 207 -30.89 -15.40 -45.68
C THR A 207 -32.38 -15.66 -45.45
N LYS A 208 -32.76 -16.93 -45.32
CA LYS A 208 -34.12 -17.33 -44.92
C LYS A 208 -34.40 -17.17 -43.43
N LYS A 209 -33.41 -16.72 -42.64
CA LYS A 209 -33.54 -16.56 -41.18
C LYS A 209 -34.21 -15.22 -40.89
N TYR A 210 -34.97 -15.17 -39.81
CA TYR A 210 -35.49 -13.91 -39.29
C TYR A 210 -34.33 -13.02 -38.83
N VAL A 211 -34.35 -11.76 -39.29
CA VAL A 211 -33.41 -10.72 -38.87
C VAL A 211 -34.23 -9.59 -38.25
N PRO A 212 -33.92 -9.16 -37.02
CA PRO A 212 -34.65 -8.06 -36.40
C PRO A 212 -34.38 -6.78 -37.18
N THR A 213 -35.45 -6.08 -37.53
CA THR A 213 -35.40 -4.79 -38.20
C THR A 213 -35.35 -3.67 -37.19
N THR A 214 -34.56 -2.63 -37.48
CA THR A 214 -34.51 -1.42 -36.65
C THR A 214 -35.85 -0.70 -36.74
N ILE A 215 -36.63 -0.77 -35.67
CA ILE A 215 -37.88 -0.03 -35.56
C ILE A 215 -37.53 1.41 -35.20
N VAL A 216 -37.77 2.34 -36.11
CA VAL A 216 -37.65 3.76 -35.82
C VAL A 216 -38.87 4.16 -34.96
N PRO A 217 -38.68 4.66 -33.73
CA PRO A 217 -39.79 5.25 -32.99
C PRO A 217 -40.24 6.49 -33.76
N LEU A 218 -41.48 6.45 -34.27
CA LEU A 218 -42.15 7.59 -34.89
C LEU A 218 -42.49 8.63 -33.84
#